data_AF-A0A929G931-F1
#
_entry.id   AF-A0A929G931-F1
#
_cell.length_a   1.000
_cell.length_b   1.000
_cell.length_c   1.000
_cell.angle_alpha   90.00
_cell.angle_beta   90.00
_cell.angle_gamma   90.00
#
_symmetry.space_group_name_H-M   'P 1'
#
loop_
_entity.id
_entity.type
_entity.pdbx_description
1 polymer ?
#
loop_
_entity_poly.entity_id
_entity_poly.type
_entity_poly.pdbx_seq_one_letter_code
_entity_poly.pdbx_strand_id
1 'polypeptide(L)'
;MSDIYFTSAPNQKETYHVGDQVEVFCDHEDKEGNRTRDWLTGTVVQVDPKLIAVQFEENVYLTDGWMVPDHVLWCPKISSKVRLLQRKKKKSHSRSK
;
A
#
# COMPACT_ATOMS: atom_id res chain seq x y z
N MET A 1 24.07 30.35 -26.63
CA MET A 1 22.59 30.31 -26.63
C MET A 1 22.18 29.17 -25.71
N SER A 2 21.66 29.53 -24.54
CA SER A 2 20.92 28.73 -23.55
C SER A 2 21.23 27.23 -23.45
N ASP A 3 22.19 26.89 -22.56
CA ASP A 3 22.30 25.56 -21.96
C ASP A 3 21.02 25.25 -21.17
N ILE A 4 20.17 24.40 -21.74
CA ILE A 4 19.03 23.82 -21.05
C ILE A 4 19.54 22.73 -20.10
N TYR A 5 19.75 23.10 -18.84
CA TYR A 5 20.03 22.14 -17.79
C TYR A 5 18.77 21.29 -17.53
N PHE A 6 18.76 20.05 -18.01
CA PHE A 6 17.81 19.05 -17.53
C PHE A 6 18.22 18.68 -16.10
N THR A 7 17.62 19.35 -15.12
CA THR A 7 17.68 18.92 -13.72
C THR A 7 17.03 17.53 -13.66
N SER A 8 17.84 16.48 -13.51
CA SER A 8 17.35 15.13 -13.28
C SER A 8 16.28 15.16 -12.19
N ALA A 9 15.11 14.60 -12.48
CA ALA A 9 14.01 14.54 -11.53
C ALA A 9 14.55 13.97 -10.20
N PRO A 10 14.19 14.56 -9.04
CA PRO A 10 14.65 14.07 -7.76
C PRO A 10 14.32 12.59 -7.69
N ASN A 11 15.31 11.77 -7.34
CA ASN A 11 15.20 10.33 -7.18
C ASN A 11 14.24 10.04 -6.01
N GLN A 12 12.94 10.21 -6.25
CA GLN A 12 11.88 9.82 -5.35
C GLN A 12 11.93 8.30 -5.34
N LYS A 13 12.70 7.74 -4.40
CA LYS A 13 12.57 6.32 -4.07
C LYS A 13 11.10 6.04 -3.88
N GLU A 14 10.52 5.26 -4.77
CA GLU A 14 9.14 4.84 -4.63
C GLU A 14 9.02 4.09 -3.30
N THR A 15 8.20 4.65 -2.42
CA THR A 15 7.99 4.11 -1.08
C THR A 15 7.31 2.74 -1.12
N TYR A 16 6.60 2.43 -2.21
CA TYR A 16 5.79 1.23 -2.38
C TYR A 16 6.11 0.58 -3.72
N HIS A 17 6.24 -0.74 -3.74
CA HIS A 17 6.37 -1.54 -4.97
C HIS A 17 5.21 -2.52 -5.09
N VAL A 18 4.94 -2.96 -6.32
CA VAL A 18 3.98 -4.04 -6.57
C VAL A 18 4.48 -5.32 -5.86
N GLY A 19 3.59 -5.98 -5.12
CA GLY A 19 3.87 -7.14 -4.29
C GLY A 19 4.32 -6.83 -2.86
N ASP A 20 4.43 -5.56 -2.47
CA ASP A 20 4.65 -5.20 -1.07
C ASP A 20 3.37 -5.40 -0.25
N GLN A 21 3.55 -5.86 0.99
CA GLN A 21 2.47 -5.95 1.96
C GLN A 21 2.35 -4.63 2.72
N VAL A 22 1.13 -4.12 2.79
CA VAL A 22 0.78 -2.87 3.46
C VAL A 22 -0.42 -3.08 4.36
N GLU A 23 -0.54 -2.27 5.40
CA GLU A 23 -1.74 -2.19 6.21
C GLU A 23 -2.44 -0.87 5.92
N VAL A 24 -3.75 -0.94 5.68
CA VAL A 24 -4.59 0.20 5.35
C VAL A 24 -5.71 0.30 6.38
N PHE A 25 -5.87 1.49 6.96
CA PHE A 25 -6.97 1.76 7.89
C PHE A 25 -8.27 1.99 7.11
N CYS A 26 -9.11 0.96 7.04
CA CYS A 26 -10.34 0.94 6.23
C CYS A 26 -11.46 0.12 6.88
N ASP A 27 -12.68 0.38 6.43
CA ASP A 27 -13.86 -0.38 6.83
C ASP A 27 -13.85 -1.74 6.11
N HIS A 28 -13.89 -2.83 6.87
CA HIS A 28 -13.85 -4.21 6.36
C HIS A 28 -14.69 -5.16 7.22
N GLU A 29 -14.96 -6.35 6.71
CA GLU A 29 -15.52 -7.42 7.54
C GLU A 29 -14.40 -8.12 8.32
N ASP A 30 -14.59 -8.27 9.63
CA ASP A 30 -13.75 -9.15 10.45
C ASP A 30 -14.06 -10.62 10.13
N LYS A 31 -13.26 -11.55 10.67
CA LYS A 31 -13.42 -13.00 10.48
C LYS A 31 -14.75 -13.54 10.98
N GLU A 32 -15.42 -12.78 11.86
CA GLU A 32 -16.77 -13.08 12.37
C GLU A 32 -17.89 -12.54 11.47
N GLY A 33 -17.56 -11.89 10.34
CA GLY A 33 -18.53 -11.27 9.43
C GLY A 33 -19.08 -9.93 9.94
N ASN A 34 -18.45 -9.34 10.95
CA ASN A 34 -18.86 -8.06 11.51
C ASN A 34 -18.13 -6.92 10.78
N ARG A 35 -18.87 -5.90 10.33
CA ARG A 35 -18.28 -4.70 9.74
C ARG A 35 -17.54 -3.90 10.83
N THR A 36 -16.23 -3.83 10.71
CA THR A 36 -15.33 -3.10 11.60
C THR A 36 -14.49 -2.10 10.83
N ARG A 37 -13.87 -1.16 11.55
CA ARG A 37 -12.97 -0.16 10.97
C ARG A 37 -11.64 -0.22 11.72
N ASP A 38 -10.72 -0.98 11.16
CA ASP A 38 -9.38 -1.16 11.71
C ASP A 38 -8.32 -1.25 10.59
N TRP A 39 -7.12 -1.69 10.94
CA TRP A 39 -6.01 -1.90 10.01
C TRP A 39 -6.18 -3.25 9.33
N LEU A 40 -6.42 -3.21 8.02
CA LEU A 40 -6.48 -4.41 7.21
C LEU A 40 -5.18 -4.59 6.43
N THR A 41 -4.63 -5.81 6.46
CA THR A 41 -3.46 -6.16 5.65
C THR A 41 -3.88 -6.43 4.21
N GLY A 42 -3.17 -5.83 3.26
CA GLY A 42 -3.35 -6.06 1.84
C GLY A 42 -2.04 -6.07 1.07
N THR A 43 -2.13 -6.44 -0.20
CA THR A 43 -0.98 -6.50 -1.12
C THR A 43 -1.11 -5.42 -2.17
N VAL A 44 -0.03 -4.67 -2.39
CA VAL A 44 0.01 -3.66 -3.45
C VAL A 44 0.01 -4.36 -4.81
N VAL A 45 -1.03 -4.15 -5.61
CA VAL A 45 -1.16 -4.74 -6.96
C VAL A 45 -0.82 -3.74 -8.06
N GLN A 46 -0.98 -2.45 -7.79
CA GLN A 46 -0.63 -1.38 -8.73
C GLN A 46 -0.07 -0.17 -7.99
N VAL A 47 0.91 0.48 -8.61
CA VAL A 47 1.54 1.68 -8.08
C VAL A 47 1.43 2.78 -9.12
N ASP A 48 0.76 3.87 -8.74
CA ASP A 48 0.64 5.09 -9.53
C ASP A 48 1.44 6.23 -8.87
N PRO A 49 1.80 7.31 -9.57
CA PRO A 49 2.60 8.38 -8.97
C PRO A 49 1.99 9.00 -7.69
N LYS A 50 0.66 9.03 -7.57
CA LYS A 50 -0.07 9.61 -6.41
C LYS A 50 -0.80 8.58 -5.55
N LEU A 51 -1.21 7.47 -6.14
CA LEU A 51 -2.08 6.47 -5.52
C LEU A 51 -1.42 5.09 -5.56
N ILE A 52 -1.87 4.20 -4.70
CA ILE A 52 -1.55 2.77 -4.76
C ILE A 52 -2.87 2.01 -4.76
N ALA A 53 -2.93 0.94 -5.54
CA ALA A 53 -4.03 0.00 -5.48
C ALA A 53 -3.60 -1.16 -4.58
N VAL A 54 -4.34 -1.37 -3.50
CA VAL A 54 -4.11 -2.43 -2.53
C VAL A 54 -5.26 -3.43 -2.64
N GLN A 55 -4.94 -4.68 -2.89
CA GLN A 55 -5.88 -5.80 -2.90
C GLN A 55 -5.94 -6.43 -1.51
N PHE A 56 -7.16 -6.71 -1.06
CA PHE A 56 -7.47 -7.35 0.21
C PHE A 56 -8.10 -8.72 -0.02
N GLU A 57 -7.99 -9.60 0.98
CA GLU A 57 -8.67 -10.90 0.99
C GLU A 57 -10.09 -10.80 1.58
N GLU A 58 -10.32 -9.83 2.47
CA GLU A 58 -11.61 -9.61 3.12
C GLU A 58 -12.45 -8.55 2.37
N ASN A 59 -13.77 -8.61 2.57
CA ASN A 59 -14.69 -7.63 2.00
C ASN A 59 -14.40 -6.24 2.59
N VAL A 60 -14.10 -5.28 1.72
CA VAL A 60 -13.82 -3.89 2.08
C VAL A 60 -14.92 -2.96 1.61
N TYR A 61 -15.12 -1.87 2.36
CA TYR A 61 -16.17 -0.90 2.10
C TYR A 61 -15.59 0.50 1.94
N LEU A 62 -16.21 1.27 1.05
CA LEU A 62 -15.97 2.70 0.93
C LEU A 62 -16.60 3.45 2.11
N THR A 63 -16.16 4.69 2.33
CA THR A 63 -16.74 5.58 3.34
C THR A 63 -18.23 5.86 3.16
N ASP A 64 -18.75 5.68 1.94
CA ASP A 64 -20.17 5.82 1.62
C ASP A 64 -20.97 4.53 1.90
N GLY A 65 -20.31 3.46 2.38
CA GLY A 65 -20.95 2.20 2.77
C GLY A 65 -21.04 1.17 1.66
N TRP A 66 -20.61 1.48 0.43
CA TRP A 66 -20.55 0.53 -0.67
C TRP A 66 -19.44 -0.50 -0.47
N MET A 67 -19.81 -1.76 -0.61
CA MET A 67 -18.84 -2.85 -0.71
C MET A 67 -18.08 -2.74 -2.04
N VAL A 68 -16.77 -2.95 -2.01
CA VAL A 68 -15.94 -2.96 -3.20
C VAL A 68 -15.89 -4.39 -3.76
N PRO A 69 -16.44 -4.64 -4.96
CA PRO A 69 -16.56 -6.00 -5.49
C PRO A 69 -15.21 -6.63 -5.88
N ASP A 70 -14.23 -5.80 -6.23
CA ASP A 70 -12.88 -6.25 -6.58
C ASP A 70 -11.96 -6.41 -5.36
N HIS A 71 -12.41 -6.04 -4.17
CA HIS A 71 -11.60 -5.97 -2.94
C HIS A 71 -10.31 -5.13 -3.08
N VAL A 72 -10.29 -4.19 -4.02
CA VAL A 72 -9.16 -3.29 -4.28
C VAL A 72 -9.49 -1.87 -3.84
N LEU A 73 -8.71 -1.32 -2.90
CA LEU A 73 -8.80 0.09 -2.55
C LEU A 73 -7.65 0.90 -3.14
N TRP A 74 -8.02 2.05 -3.68
CA TRP A 74 -7.09 3.07 -4.13
C TRP A 74 -6.80 4.03 -2.98
N CYS A 75 -5.56 4.00 -2.48
CA CYS A 75 -5.15 4.81 -1.35
C CYS A 75 -4.06 5.82 -1.75
N PRO A 76 -4.10 7.08 -1.26
CA PRO A 76 -3.03 8.03 -1.50
C PRO A 76 -1.73 7.61 -0.81
N LYS A 77 -0.61 7.68 -1.53
CA LYS A 77 0.72 7.30 -1.01
C LYS A 77 1.14 8.07 0.25
N ILE A 78 0.66 9.31 0.37
CA ILE A 78 1.03 10.28 1.41
C ILE A 78 0.07 10.20 2.62
N SER A 79 -0.97 9.38 2.55
CA SER A 79 -1.95 9.30 3.64
C SER A 79 -1.36 8.57 4.83
N SER A 80 -1.53 9.14 6.03
CA SER A 80 -1.20 8.47 7.31
C SER A 80 -2.03 7.21 7.58
N LYS A 81 -3.00 6.90 6.71
CA LYS A 81 -3.86 5.72 6.78
C LYS A 81 -3.27 4.49 6.09
N VAL A 82 -2.10 4.61 5.45
CA VAL A 82 -1.38 3.51 4.83
C VAL A 82 -0.04 3.38 5.52
N ARG A 83 0.29 2.18 6.01
CA ARG A 83 1.61 1.87 6.55
C ARG A 83 2.20 0.67 5.84
N LEU A 84 3.49 0.75 5.52
CA LEU A 84 4.25 -0.42 5.10
C LEU A 84 4.30 -1.40 6.27
N LEU A 85 3.92 -2.66 6.04
CA LEU A 85 4.31 -3.73 6.95
C LEU A 85 5.83 -3.76 6.89
N GLN A 86 6.49 -3.32 7.96
CA GLN A 86 7.93 -3.44 8.04
C GLN A 86 8.26 -4.93 7.96
N ARG A 87 8.61 -5.41 6.76
CA ARG A 87 9.34 -6.65 6.58
C ARG A 87 10.56 -6.50 7.47
N LYS A 88 10.54 -7.10 8.67
CA LYS A 88 11.74 -7.30 9.46
C LYS A 88 12.73 -7.90 8.47
N LYS A 89 13.72 -7.12 8.04
CA LYS A 89 14.80 -7.61 7.17
C LYS A 89 15.30 -8.84 7.89
N LYS A 90 14.98 -10.04 7.37
CA LYS A 90 15.64 -11.26 7.83
C LYS A 90 17.11 -10.96 7.59
N LYS A 91 17.87 -10.70 8.66
CA LYS A 91 19.32 -10.63 8.59
C LYS A 91 19.72 -11.90 7.87
N SER A 92 20.19 -11.77 6.63
CA SER A 92 20.90 -12.87 5.98
C SER A 92 22.03 -13.20 6.94
N HIS A 93 21.90 -14.31 7.66
CA HIS A 93 23.05 -14.92 8.31
C HIS A 93 23.93 -15.36 7.15
N SER A 94 24.86 -14.48 6.75
CA SER A 94 26.02 -14.88 5.99
C SER A 94 26.70 -15.97 6.81
N ARG A 95 26.56 -17.22 6.37
CA ARG A 95 27.35 -18.33 6.88
C ARG A 95 28.81 -17.98 6.60
N SER A 96 29.54 -17.58 7.65
CA SER A 96 31.00 -17.52 7.62
C SER A 96 31.53 -18.93 7.39
N LYS A 97 32.51 -19.05 6.50
CA LYS A 97 33.30 -20.26 6.27
C LYS A 97 34.76 -19.90 6.43
#